data_AF-A0A936TIG4-F1
#
_entry.id   AF-A0A936TIG4-F1
#
_cell.length_a   1.000
_cell.length_b   1.000
_cell.length_c   1.000
_cell.angle_alpha   90.00
_cell.angle_beta   90.00
_cell.angle_gamma   90.00
#
_symmetry.space_group_name_H-M   'P 1'
#
loop_
_entity.id
_entity.type
_entity.pdbx_description
1 polymer ?
#
loop_
_entity_poly.entity_id
_entity_poly.type
_entity_poly.pdbx_seq_one_letter_code
_entity_poly.pdbx_strand_id
1 'polypeptide(L)'
;MASLSPEQVIEGQRQDWNRVAGGWEKWDRFFDEQMAFLNHRLVGDARLRAGLRVLDLGSGTGYPAILAAQVVGANGSVVGIDLAQQMLDA
;
A
#
# COMPACT_ATOMS: atom_id res chain seq x y z
N MET A 1 -31.41 11.84 -0.50
CA MET A 1 -30.64 11.03 0.46
C MET A 1 -29.58 11.94 1.06
N ALA A 2 -29.41 11.94 2.38
CA ALA A 2 -28.31 12.68 3.00
C ALA A 2 -26.99 11.96 2.66
N SER A 3 -26.01 12.69 2.14
CA SER A 3 -24.67 12.18 1.92
C SER A 3 -23.95 12.02 3.26
N LEU A 4 -23.12 10.98 3.38
CA LEU A 4 -22.24 10.79 4.54
C LEU A 4 -21.29 11.99 4.69
N SER A 5 -20.92 12.31 5.93
CA SER A 5 -19.83 13.26 6.19
C SER A 5 -18.48 12.65 5.80
N PRO A 6 -17.45 13.48 5.51
CA PRO A 6 -16.11 12.97 5.24
C PRO A 6 -15.58 12.05 6.35
N GLU A 7 -15.85 12.37 7.62
CA GLU A 7 -15.41 11.57 8.77
C GLU A 7 -16.09 10.19 8.77
N GLN A 8 -17.38 10.13 8.44
CA GLN A 8 -18.12 8.88 8.33
C GLN A 8 -17.60 8.00 7.18
N VAL A 9 -17.22 8.61 6.06
CA VAL A 9 -16.62 7.89 4.93
C VAL A 9 -15.25 7.33 5.32
N ILE A 10 -14.39 8.13 5.96
CA ILE A 10 -13.05 7.70 6.39
C ILE A 10 -13.17 6.56 7.40
N GLU A 11 -14.04 6.66 8.38
CA GLU A 11 -14.21 5.61 9.37
C GLU A 11 -14.79 4.33 8.77
N GLY A 12 -15.74 4.44 7.83
CA GLY A 12 -16.23 3.30 7.07
C GLY A 12 -15.11 2.58 6.30
N GLN A 13 -14.27 3.34 5.57
CA GLN A 13 -13.11 2.78 4.87
C GLN A 13 -12.13 2.09 5.82
N ARG A 14 -11.82 2.71 6.96
CA ARG A 14 -10.94 2.11 7.98
C ARG A 14 -11.46 0.74 8.44
N GLN A 15 -12.75 0.67 8.77
CA GLN A 15 -13.37 -0.56 9.26
C GLN A 15 -13.41 -1.65 8.19
N ASP A 16 -13.72 -1.28 6.95
CA ASP A 16 -13.82 -2.23 5.84
C ASP A 16 -12.45 -2.82 5.49
N TRP A 17 -11.40 -1.99 5.40
CA TRP A 17 -10.04 -2.47 5.15
C TRP A 17 -9.50 -3.30 6.31
N ASN A 18 -9.75 -2.92 7.56
CA ASN A 18 -9.40 -3.74 8.72
C ASN A 18 -10.07 -5.12 8.68
N ARG A 19 -11.33 -5.21 8.21
CA ARG A 19 -12.08 -6.48 8.13
C ARG A 19 -11.48 -7.43 7.10
N VAL A 20 -10.98 -6.91 5.99
CA VAL A 20 -10.45 -7.73 4.89
C VAL A 20 -8.96 -8.00 5.00
N ALA A 21 -8.24 -7.32 5.91
CA ALA A 21 -6.79 -7.44 6.09
C ALA A 21 -6.31 -8.89 6.29
N GLY A 22 -6.95 -9.66 7.19
CA GLY A 22 -6.58 -11.08 7.36
C GLY A 22 -6.88 -11.95 6.13
N GLY A 23 -7.77 -11.49 5.24
CA GLY A 23 -7.95 -12.08 3.92
C GLY A 23 -6.78 -11.76 2.98
N TRP A 24 -6.29 -10.52 3.02
CA TRP A 24 -5.10 -10.11 2.28
C TRP A 24 -3.88 -10.96 2.65
N GLU A 25 -3.60 -11.24 3.92
CA GLU A 25 -2.52 -12.16 4.34
C GLU A 25 -2.58 -13.51 3.60
N LYS A 26 -3.77 -14.07 3.45
CA LYS A 26 -3.98 -15.38 2.80
C LYS A 26 -3.74 -15.33 1.30
N TRP A 27 -4.08 -14.22 0.65
CA TRP A 27 -3.99 -14.07 -0.80
C TRP A 27 -2.74 -13.32 -1.25
N ASP A 28 -1.97 -12.72 -0.32
CA ASP A 28 -0.79 -11.90 -0.60
C ASP A 28 0.20 -12.70 -1.46
N ARG A 29 0.51 -13.93 -1.03
CA ARG A 29 1.39 -14.83 -1.80
C ARG A 29 0.85 -15.16 -3.19
N PHE A 30 -0.46 -15.33 -3.34
CA PHE A 30 -1.07 -15.59 -4.65
C PHE A 30 -0.99 -14.35 -5.55
N PHE A 31 -1.26 -13.16 -5.00
CA PHE A 31 -1.15 -11.90 -5.72
C PHE A 31 0.30 -11.57 -6.07
N ASP A 32 1.26 -11.87 -5.21
CA ASP A 32 2.68 -11.75 -5.51
C ASP A 32 3.08 -12.69 -6.64
N GLU A 33 2.74 -13.98 -6.55
CA GLU A 33 3.14 -14.97 -7.55
C GLU A 33 2.48 -14.71 -8.93
N GLN A 34 1.24 -14.23 -8.96
CA GLN A 34 0.46 -14.11 -10.20
C GLN A 34 0.35 -12.67 -10.73
N MET A 35 0.44 -11.66 -9.86
CA MET A 35 0.16 -10.26 -10.17
C MET A 35 1.31 -9.30 -9.84
N ALA A 36 2.50 -9.80 -9.43
CA ALA A 36 3.69 -8.97 -9.21
C ALA A 36 3.99 -8.01 -10.39
N PHE A 37 3.72 -8.42 -11.62
CA PHE A 37 3.96 -7.57 -12.80
C PHE A 37 3.21 -6.23 -12.74
N LEU A 38 2.05 -6.16 -12.08
CA LEU A 38 1.31 -4.91 -11.90
C LEU A 38 2.04 -3.95 -10.97
N ASN A 39 2.54 -4.46 -9.84
CA ASN A 39 3.33 -3.68 -8.89
C ASN A 39 4.65 -3.22 -9.52
N HIS A 40 5.33 -4.10 -10.26
CA HIS A 40 6.52 -3.71 -11.03
C HIS A 40 6.23 -2.63 -12.07
N ARG A 41 5.09 -2.72 -12.76
CA ARG A 41 4.69 -1.70 -13.73
C ARG A 41 4.37 -0.38 -13.04
N LEU A 42 3.63 -0.39 -11.94
CA LEU A 42 3.29 0.78 -11.13
C LEU A 42 4.57 1.53 -10.69
N VAL A 43 5.51 0.82 -10.06
CA VAL A 43 6.77 1.41 -9.59
C VAL A 43 7.63 1.89 -10.77
N GLY A 44 7.66 1.14 -11.87
CA GLY A 44 8.37 1.56 -13.09
C GLY A 44 7.81 2.86 -13.67
N ASP A 45 6.48 3.00 -13.71
CA ASP A 45 5.81 4.20 -14.23
C ASP A 45 5.91 5.40 -13.29
N ALA A 46 6.09 5.16 -11.99
CA ALA A 46 6.44 6.20 -11.03
C ALA A 46 7.84 6.80 -11.26
N ARG A 47 8.69 6.17 -12.11
CA ARG A 47 10.02 6.66 -12.53
C ARG A 47 10.91 7.06 -11.34
N LEU A 48 10.83 6.28 -10.26
CA LEU A 48 11.65 6.50 -9.07
C LEU A 48 13.13 6.40 -9.40
N ARG A 49 13.96 7.09 -8.60
CA ARG A 49 15.41 7.14 -8.78
C ARG A 49 16.11 6.99 -7.44
N ALA A 50 17.37 6.57 -7.50
CA ALA A 50 18.23 6.50 -6.33
C ALA A 50 18.25 7.83 -5.56
N GLY A 51 18.16 7.78 -4.24
CA GLY A 51 18.21 8.95 -3.36
C GLY A 51 16.87 9.68 -3.15
N LEU A 52 15.79 9.27 -3.82
CA LEU A 52 14.49 9.91 -3.62
C LEU A 52 13.87 9.55 -2.26
N ARG A 53 13.04 10.48 -1.77
CA ARG A 53 12.15 10.29 -0.62
C ARG A 53 10.73 10.11 -1.14
N VAL A 54 10.10 8.99 -0.82
CA VAL A 54 8.79 8.59 -1.35
C VAL A 54 7.80 8.39 -0.22
N LEU A 55 6.54 8.78 -0.44
CA LEU A 55 5.40 8.50 0.43
C LEU A 55 4.44 7.59 -0.33
N ASP A 56 4.16 6.42 0.22
CA ASP A 56 3.13 5.50 -0.27
C ASP A 56 1.86 5.66 0.59
N LEU A 57 0.74 6.02 -0.04
CA LEU A 57 -0.52 6.36 0.61
C LEU A 57 -1.53 5.22 0.39
N GLY A 58 -1.95 4.57 1.47
CA GLY A 58 -2.72 3.32 1.37
C GLY A 58 -1.77 2.15 1.07
N SER A 59 -0.67 2.09 1.81
CA SER A 59 0.45 1.18 1.57
C SER A 59 0.08 -0.29 1.71
N GLY A 60 -1.05 -0.62 2.35
CA GLY A 60 -1.49 -1.99 2.58
C GLY A 60 -0.44 -2.80 3.34
N THR A 61 -0.23 -4.04 2.86
CA THR A 61 0.85 -4.95 3.31
C THR A 61 2.25 -4.52 2.85
N GLY A 62 2.35 -3.47 2.01
CA GLY A 62 3.61 -2.79 1.72
C GLY A 62 4.30 -3.17 0.41
N TYR A 63 3.72 -4.02 -0.45
CA TYR A 63 4.43 -4.50 -1.65
C TYR A 63 4.97 -3.37 -2.55
N PRO A 64 4.18 -2.35 -2.98
CA PRO A 64 4.70 -1.26 -3.81
C PRO A 64 5.76 -0.44 -3.07
N ALA A 65 5.57 -0.16 -1.78
CA ALA A 65 6.53 0.57 -0.95
C ALA A 65 7.87 -0.17 -0.83
N ILE A 66 7.86 -1.48 -0.64
CA ILE A 66 9.07 -2.31 -0.54
C ILE A 66 9.82 -2.32 -1.88
N LEU A 67 9.10 -2.50 -2.98
CA LEU A 67 9.70 -2.45 -4.32
C LEU A 67 10.26 -1.05 -4.63
N ALA A 68 9.55 0.01 -4.26
CA ALA A 68 10.05 1.38 -4.36
C ALA A 68 11.32 1.59 -3.54
N ALA A 69 11.42 1.02 -2.34
CA ALA A 69 12.59 1.10 -1.48
C ALA A 69 13.84 0.50 -2.14
N GLN A 70 13.67 -0.60 -2.88
CA GLN A 70 14.75 -1.20 -3.67
C GLN A 70 15.25 -0.26 -4.78
N VAL A 71 14.37 0.50 -5.42
CA VAL A 71 14.72 1.44 -6.50
C VAL A 71 15.42 2.70 -5.97
N VAL A 72 14.93 3.28 -4.87
CA VAL A 72 15.54 4.50 -4.30
C VAL A 72 16.85 4.21 -3.57
N GLY A 73 17.08 2.95 -3.17
CA GLY A 73 18.36 2.46 -2.65
C GLY A 73 18.76 3.09 -1.31
N ALA A 74 19.99 2.79 -0.87
CA ALA A 74 20.48 3.13 0.48
C ALA A 74 20.52 4.63 0.82
N ASN A 75 20.54 5.50 -0.20
CA ASN A 75 20.55 6.96 -0.02
C ASN A 75 19.15 7.57 -0.10
N GLY A 76 18.12 6.78 -0.39
CA GLY A 76 16.73 7.20 -0.44
C GLY A 76 15.94 6.67 0.76
N SER A 77 14.64 6.98 0.79
CA SER A 77 13.74 6.40 1.78
C SER A 77 12.30 6.34 1.26
N VAL A 78 11.55 5.38 1.79
CA VAL A 78 10.11 5.23 1.54
C VAL A 78 9.41 5.22 2.89
N VAL A 79 8.34 5.99 3.00
CA VAL A 79 7.41 5.93 4.13
C VAL A 79 6.09 5.41 3.59
N GLY A 80 5.66 4.24 4.06
CA GLY A 80 4.32 3.73 3.79
C GLY A 80 3.38 4.11 4.93
N ILE A 81 2.18 4.59 4.59
CA ILE A 81 1.11 4.78 5.56
C ILE A 81 -0.17 4.10 5.08
N ASP A 82 -0.92 3.56 6.03
CA ASP A 82 -2.25 3.05 5.76
C ASP A 82 -3.24 3.55 6.83
N LEU A 83 -4.50 3.63 6.44
CA LEU A 83 -5.59 3.99 7.34
C LEU A 83 -5.97 2.81 8.23
N ALA A 84 -5.88 1.59 7.71
CA ALA A 84 -6.24 0.37 8.42
C ALA A 84 -5.00 -0.21 9.11
N GLN A 85 -4.98 -0.18 10.43
CA GLN A 85 -3.90 -0.74 11.24
C GLN A 85 -3.64 -2.21 10.89
N GLN A 86 -4.69 -2.98 10.59
CA GLN A 86 -4.56 -4.41 10.37
C GLN A 86 -3.91 -4.71 9.02
N MET A 87 -3.94 -3.76 8.07
CA MET A 87 -3.21 -3.89 6.81
C MET A 87 -1.69 -3.75 7.02
N LEU A 88 -1.28 -2.94 8.01
CA LEU A 88 0.14 -2.74 8.34
C LEU A 88 0.71 -3.87 9.21
N ASP A 89 -0.15 -4.51 10.02
CA ASP A 89 0.23 -5.59 10.94
C ASP A 89 0.14 -7.00 10.30
N ALA A 90 -0.40 -7.09 9.08
CA ALA A 90 -0.61 -8.31 8.31
C ALA A 90 0.71 -8.99 7.85
#